data_AF-A0A381ZTD2-F1
#
_entry.id   AF-A0A381ZTD2-F1
#
_cell.length_a   1.000
_cell.length_b   1.000
_cell.length_c   1.000
_cell.angle_alpha   90.00
_cell.angle_beta   90.00
_cell.angle_gamma   90.00
#
_symmetry.space_group_name_H-M   'P 1'
#
loop_
_entity.id
_entity.type
_entity.pdbx_description
1 polymer ?
#
loop_
_entity_poly.entity_id
_entity_poly.type
_entity_poly.pdbx_seq_one_letter_code
_entity_poly.pdbx_strand_id
1 'polypeptide(L)'
;MEIPPHMKLAQRMSRLGTETAFEVLVKAQQLEAKGRHIIHLEIGEPDFETPTNIVEAGKQALSDGFTSYNPSPGYDDLKES
;
A
#
# COMPACT_ATOMS: atom_id res chain seq x y z
N MET A 1 -23.47 -7.17 1.71
CA MET A 1 -23.21 -7.36 3.15
C MET A 1 -23.81 -6.14 3.84
N GLU A 2 -25.04 -6.26 4.34
CA GLU A 2 -25.71 -5.15 5.02
C GLU A 2 -25.05 -4.94 6.39
N ILE A 3 -24.66 -3.69 6.67
CA ILE A 3 -24.08 -3.31 7.95
C ILE A 3 -25.21 -3.36 8.99
N PRO A 4 -25.08 -4.11 10.09
CA PRO A 4 -26.14 -4.21 11.08
C PRO A 4 -26.44 -2.84 11.70
N PRO A 5 -27.71 -2.56 12.05
CA PRO A 5 -28.22 -1.21 12.32
C PRO A 5 -27.59 -0.47 13.53
N HIS A 6 -26.66 -1.08 14.26
CA HIS A 6 -26.06 -0.53 15.47
C HIS A 6 -24.55 -0.83 15.60
N MET A 7 -23.76 -0.58 14.55
CA MET A 7 -22.30 -0.65 14.66
C MET A 7 -21.77 0.52 15.50
N LYS A 8 -21.56 0.29 16.80
CA LYS A 8 -20.90 1.25 17.70
C LYS A 8 -19.39 1.17 17.53
N LEU A 9 -18.79 2.13 16.84
CA LEU A 9 -17.34 2.22 16.71
C LEU A 9 -16.69 2.65 18.03
N ALA A 10 -15.43 2.25 18.24
CA ALA A 10 -14.63 2.73 19.37
C ALA A 10 -14.38 4.24 19.25
N GLN A 11 -14.46 4.98 20.36
CA GLN A 11 -14.33 6.45 20.36
C GLN A 11 -13.04 6.95 19.68
N ARG A 12 -11.91 6.24 19.85
CA ARG A 12 -10.63 6.60 19.22
C ARG A 12 -10.68 6.63 17.68
N MET A 13 -11.62 5.93 17.05
CA MET A 13 -11.77 5.91 15.60
C MET A 13 -12.11 7.29 15.04
N SER A 14 -12.80 8.15 15.80
CA SER A 14 -13.14 9.51 15.34
C SER A 14 -11.92 10.44 15.21
N ARG A 15 -10.75 10.03 15.72
CA ARG A 15 -9.50 10.77 15.61
C ARG A 15 -8.73 10.48 14.32
N LEU A 16 -9.10 9.43 13.60
CA LEU A 16 -8.49 9.11 12.32
C LEU A 16 -9.10 10.05 11.27
N GLY A 17 -8.25 10.86 10.63
CA GLY A 17 -8.64 11.66 9.48
C GLY A 17 -8.85 10.78 8.24
N THR A 18 -9.35 11.38 7.17
CA THR A 18 -9.39 10.75 5.86
C THR A 18 -8.05 10.92 5.14
N GLU A 19 -7.61 9.90 4.43
CA GLU A 19 -6.44 10.00 3.55
C GLU A 19 -6.81 10.84 2.33
N THR A 20 -6.13 11.96 2.15
CA THR A 20 -6.49 12.97 1.13
C THR A 20 -5.65 12.83 -0.13
N ALA A 21 -4.47 12.20 -0.05
CA ALA A 21 -3.59 12.03 -1.21
C ALA A 21 -4.25 11.17 -2.31
N PHE A 22 -4.94 10.09 -1.94
CA PHE A 22 -5.66 9.25 -2.90
C PHE A 22 -6.85 9.94 -3.55
N GLU A 23 -7.56 10.83 -2.83
CA GLU A 23 -8.65 11.60 -3.40
C GLU A 23 -8.14 12.55 -4.50
N VAL A 24 -6.98 13.16 -4.28
CA VAL A 24 -6.31 14.01 -5.27
C VAL A 24 -5.85 13.18 -6.48
N LEU A 25 -5.24 12.02 -6.24
CA LEU A 25 -4.80 11.10 -7.30
C LEU A 25 -5.98 10.68 -8.21
N VAL A 26 -7.11 10.27 -7.63
CA VAL A 26 -8.30 9.89 -8.41
C VAL A 26 -8.79 11.05 -9.28
N LYS A 27 -8.79 12.27 -8.73
CA LYS A 27 -9.19 13.46 -9.48
C LYS A 27 -8.19 13.80 -10.58
N ALA A 28 -6.89 13.63 -10.35
CA ALA A 28 -5.83 13.81 -11.34
C ALA A 28 -6.04 12.86 -12.52
N GLN A 29 -6.21 11.56 -12.26
CA GLN A 29 -6.47 10.53 -13.27
C GLN A 29 -7.74 10.83 -14.11
N GLN A 30 -8.81 11.34 -13.48
CA GLN A 30 -10.02 11.76 -14.19
C GLN A 30 -9.79 12.95 -15.14
N LEU A 31 -8.85 13.84 -14.82
CA LEU A 31 -8.50 14.99 -15.64
C LEU A 31 -7.56 14.58 -16.78
N GLU A 32 -6.64 13.65 -16.53
CA GLU A 32 -5.79 13.04 -17.55
C GLU A 32 -6.62 12.26 -18.58
N ALA A 33 -7.63 11.50 -18.14
CA ALA A 33 -8.56 10.81 -19.03
C ALA A 33 -9.36 11.78 -19.93
N LYS A 34 -9.44 13.07 -19.57
CA LYS A 34 -10.04 14.14 -20.39
C LYS A 34 -9.00 14.85 -21.28
N GLY A 35 -7.78 14.33 -21.37
CA GLY A 35 -6.69 14.86 -22.18
C GLY A 35 -5.92 16.02 -21.54
N ARG A 36 -6.05 16.24 -20.22
CA ARG A 36 -5.28 17.29 -19.53
C ARG A 36 -3.92 16.74 -19.11
N HIS A 37 -2.87 17.55 -19.27
CA HIS A 37 -1.55 17.26 -18.71
C HIS A 37 -1.53 17.62 -17.22
N ILE A 38 -1.26 16.63 -16.36
CA ILE A 38 -1.22 16.77 -14.91
C ILE A 38 0.21 16.50 -14.42
N ILE A 39 0.66 17.24 -13.41
CA ILE A 39 1.92 16.99 -12.71
C ILE A 39 1.56 16.48 -11.32
N HIS A 40 2.03 15.28 -10.99
CA HIS A 40 1.76 14.64 -9.71
C HIS A 40 2.77 15.10 -8.66
N LEU A 41 2.26 15.65 -7.56
CA LEU A 41 3.03 16.09 -6.39
C LEU A 41 2.38 15.63 -5.07
N GLU A 42 1.38 14.76 -5.17
CA GLU A 42 0.54 14.32 -4.06
C GLU A 42 0.92 12.95 -3.50
N ILE A 43 1.65 12.11 -4.26
CA ILE A 43 2.08 10.78 -3.84
C ILE A 43 3.58 10.79 -3.54
N GLY A 44 3.96 10.17 -2.41
CA GLY A 44 5.34 10.10 -1.95
C GLY A 44 6.09 8.82 -2.35
N GLU A 45 5.54 8.01 -3.25
CA GLU A 45 6.23 6.82 -3.77
C GLU A 45 7.24 7.23 -4.86
N PRO A 46 8.40 6.56 -4.95
CA PRO A 46 9.36 6.83 -6.01
C PRO A 46 8.82 6.45 -7.40
N ASP A 47 9.32 7.11 -8.44
CA ASP A 47 8.94 6.91 -9.84
C ASP A 47 9.68 5.77 -10.54
N PHE A 48 10.55 5.04 -9.80
CA PHE A 48 11.31 3.92 -10.33
C PHE A 48 10.73 2.57 -9.89
N GLU A 49 10.90 1.57 -10.75
CA GLU A 49 10.52 0.20 -10.45
C GLU A 49 11.43 -0.42 -9.37
N THR A 50 10.89 -1.38 -8.63
CA THR A 50 11.67 -2.21 -7.71
C THR A 50 12.87 -2.85 -8.42
N PRO A 51 14.10 -2.73 -7.90
CA PRO A 51 15.29 -3.33 -8.50
C PRO A 51 15.15 -4.82 -8.81
N THR A 52 15.66 -5.25 -9.97
CA THR A 52 15.50 -6.62 -10.48
C THR A 52 16.00 -7.69 -9.51
N ASN A 53 17.10 -7.44 -8.79
CA ASN A 53 17.62 -8.39 -7.81
C ASN A 53 16.63 -8.66 -6.66
N ILE A 54 15.83 -7.66 -6.28
CA ILE A 54 14.81 -7.79 -5.23
C ILE A 54 13.60 -8.57 -5.79
N VAL A 55 13.19 -8.27 -7.02
CA VAL A 55 12.10 -8.98 -7.70
C VAL A 55 12.42 -10.47 -7.86
N GLU A 56 13.63 -10.80 -8.32
CA GLU A 56 14.04 -12.20 -8.49
C GLU A 56 14.18 -12.93 -7.15
N ALA A 57 14.70 -12.29 -6.10
CA ALA A 57 14.73 -12.88 -4.76
C ALA A 57 13.32 -13.17 -4.22
N GLY A 58 12.34 -12.29 -4.47
CA GLY A 58 10.94 -12.52 -4.12
C GLY A 58 10.32 -13.71 -4.86
N LYS A 59 10.58 -13.84 -6.17
CA LYS A 59 10.14 -15.00 -6.97
C LYS A 59 10.77 -16.31 -6.47
N GLN A 60 12.04 -16.27 -6.11
CA GLN A 60 12.75 -17.43 -5.59
C GLN A 60 12.17 -17.85 -4.24
N ALA A 61 11.92 -16.91 -3.32
CA ALA A 61 11.31 -17.20 -2.03
C ALA A 61 9.93 -17.88 -2.15
N LEU A 62 9.12 -17.46 -3.14
CA LEU A 62 7.85 -18.13 -3.45
C LEU A 62 8.07 -19.57 -3.93
N SER A 63 9.08 -19.80 -4.78
CA SER A 63 9.44 -21.13 -5.29
C SER A 63 9.97 -22.06 -4.19
N ASP A 64 10.70 -21.48 -3.23
CA ASP A 64 11.29 -22.17 -2.08
C ASP A 64 10.28 -22.43 -0.95
N GLY A 65 9.02 -22.00 -1.10
CA GLY A 65 7.93 -22.28 -0.17
C GLY A 65 7.84 -21.35 1.04
N PHE A 66 8.43 -20.15 0.98
CA PHE A 66 8.30 -19.11 2.02
C PHE A 66 6.89 -18.47 2.00
N THR A 67 5.85 -19.27 2.24
CA THR A 67 4.43 -18.85 2.19
C THR A 67 3.68 -19.08 3.51
N SER A 68 4.38 -19.57 4.53
CA SER A 68 3.83 -19.90 5.84
C SER A 68 4.14 -18.84 6.88
N TYR A 69 3.61 -19.02 8.10
CA TYR A 69 3.87 -18.11 9.21
C TYR A 69 5.38 -17.88 9.43
N ASN A 70 5.72 -16.61 9.59
CA ASN A 70 7.02 -16.14 10.01
C ASN A 70 6.99 -15.78 11.51
N PRO A 71 8.15 -15.66 12.17
CA PRO A 71 8.22 -15.11 13.53
C PRO A 71 7.60 -13.71 13.56
N SER A 72 6.88 -13.36 14.64
CA SER A 72 6.29 -12.03 14.82
C SER A 72 7.26 -10.86 14.60
N PRO A 73 8.55 -10.92 15.02
CA PRO A 73 9.49 -9.84 14.74
C PRO A 73 10.11 -9.87 13.33
N GLY A 74 9.78 -10.85 12.49
CA GLY A 74 10.46 -11.11 11.21
C GLY A 74 11.55 -12.19 11.32
N TYR A 75 12.07 -12.63 10.16
CA TYR A 75 13.18 -13.57 10.08
C TYR A 75 14.48 -12.97 10.64
N ASP A 76 15.35 -13.81 11.18
CA ASP A 76 16.59 -13.36 11.84
C ASP A 76 17.57 -12.71 10.85
N ASP A 77 17.70 -13.28 9.65
CA ASP A 77 18.53 -12.77 8.56
C ASP A 77 18.14 -11.35 8.11
N LEU A 78 16.85 -11.00 8.12
CA LEU A 78 16.37 -9.66 7.80
C LEU A 78 16.61 -8.63 8.92
N LYS A 79 16.69 -9.08 10.18
CA LYS A 79 16.92 -8.18 11.32
C LYS A 79 18.40 -7.84 11.50
N GLU A 80 19.28 -8.75 11.10
CA GLU A 80 20.73 -8.62 11.29
C GLU A 80 21.44 -7.95 10.10
N SER A 81 20.72 -7.68 9.00
CA SER A 81 21.23 -7.06 7.77
C SER A 81 21.49 -5.56 7.86
#